data_AF-A0A972SUS6-F1
#
_entry.id   AF-A0A972SUS6-F1
#
_cell.length_a   1.000
_cell.length_b   1.000
_cell.length_c   1.000
_cell.angle_alpha   90.00
_cell.angle_beta   90.00
_cell.angle_gamma   90.00
#
_symmetry.space_group_name_H-M   'P 1'
#
loop_
_entity.id
_entity.type
_entity.pdbx_description
1 polymer ?
#
loop_
_entity_poly.entity_id
_entity_poly.type
_entity_poly.pdbx_seq_one_letter_code
_entity_poly.pdbx_strand_id
1 'polypeptide(L)' 'MGEKLVCIYELVTEKIGLHGRLELAVKTGISMSQAAEVDDTEELVNKFKDAASDVYEEFCGKTTA' A
#
# COMPACT_ATOMS: atom_id res chain seq x y z
N MET A 1 7.33 -4.43 -15.04
CA MET A 1 7.30 -3.06 -14.47
C MET A 1 6.17 -3.04 -13.48
N GLY A 2 6.44 -2.68 -12.22
CA GLY A 2 5.48 -2.80 -11.13
C GLY A 2 4.43 -1.68 -11.12
N GLU A 3 3.68 -1.56 -12.21
CA GLU A 3 2.65 -0.53 -12.36
C GLU A 3 1.48 -0.76 -11.38
N LYS A 4 1.14 -2.01 -11.04
CA LYS A 4 0.04 -2.27 -10.11
C LYS A 4 0.42 -1.93 -8.67
N LEU A 5 1.63 -2.29 -8.26
CA LEU A 5 2.18 -1.94 -6.95
C LEU A 5 2.21 -0.42 -6.73
N VAL A 6 2.66 0.34 -7.73
CA VAL A 6 2.69 1.81 -7.69
C VAL A 6 1.27 2.39 -7.63
N CYS A 7 0.32 1.82 -8.39
CA CYS A 7 -1.07 2.27 -8.39
C CYS A 7 -1.74 2.09 -7.01
N ILE A 8 -1.46 0.98 -6.31
CA ILE A 8 -1.92 0.76 -4.92
C ILE A 8 -1.31 1.80 -3.99
N TYR A 9 -0.02 2.08 -4.15
CA TYR A 9 0.67 3.13 -3.39
C TYR A 9 0.03 4.50 -3.56
N GLU A 10 -0.28 4.91 -4.80
CA GLU A 10 -0.92 6.18 -5.08
C GLU A 10 -2.32 6.25 -4.46
N LEU A 11 -3.13 5.19 -4.59
CA LEU A 11 -4.47 5.11 -3.97
C LEU A 11 -4.42 5.27 -2.45
N VAL A 12 -3.50 4.55 -1.80
CA VAL A 12 -3.31 4.62 -0.34
C VAL A 12 -2.79 6.01 0.07
N THR A 13 -1.87 6.57 -0.72
CA THR A 13 -1.34 7.92 -0.49
C THR A 13 -2.41 8.99 -0.67
N GLU A 14 -3.33 8.82 -1.63
CA GLU A 14 -4.43 9.77 -1.87
C GLU A 14 -5.50 9.70 -0.77
N LYS A 15 -5.81 8.49 -0.29
CA LYS A 15 -6.81 8.27 0.76
C LYS A 15 -6.34 8.63 2.16
N ILE A 16 -5.10 8.25 2.51
CA ILE A 16 -4.56 8.31 3.88
C ILE A 16 -3.45 9.36 4.00
N GLY A 17 -2.86 9.78 2.88
CA GLY A 17 -1.72 10.69 2.84
C GLY A 17 -0.38 9.97 2.89
N LEU A 18 0.66 10.75 3.16
CA LEU A 18 2.04 10.27 3.32
C LEU A 18 2.21 9.21 4.42
N HIS A 19 1.33 9.19 5.42
CA HIS A 19 1.35 8.19 6.48
C HIS A 19 0.97 6.80 5.96
N GLY A 20 -0.12 6.69 5.19
CA GLY A 20 -0.55 5.39 4.65
C GLY A 20 0.48 4.81 3.69
N ARG A 21 1.16 5.67 2.89
CA ARG A 21 2.31 5.27 2.09
C ARG A 21 3.42 4.65 2.93
N LEU A 22 3.83 5.32 4.00
CA LEU A 22 4.92 4.86 4.87
C LEU A 22 4.55 3.54 5.54
N GLU A 23 3.33 3.45 6.07
CA GLU A 23 2.83 2.24 6.73
C GLU A 23 2.69 1.06 5.76
N LEU A 24 2.20 1.31 4.55
CA LEU A 24 2.18 0.32 3.47
C LEU A 24 3.59 -0.19 3.16
N ALA A 25 4.58 0.71 3.09
CA ALA A 25 5.98 0.34 2.86
C ALA A 25 6.55 -0.54 3.97
N VAL A 26 6.21 -0.23 5.22
CA VAL A 26 6.65 -0.97 6.39
C VAL A 26 6.00 -2.34 6.45
N LYS A 27 4.68 -2.45 6.23
CA LYS A 27 3.95 -3.74 6.22
C LYS A 27 4.34 -4.64 5.07
N THR A 28 4.45 -4.09 3.86
CA THR A 28 4.83 -4.87 2.68
C THR A 28 6.33 -5.14 2.62
N GLY A 29 7.13 -4.34 3.32
CA GLY A 29 8.60 -4.36 3.26
C GLY A 29 9.15 -3.83 1.93
N ILE A 30 8.31 -3.21 1.10
CA ILE A 30 8.63 -2.82 -0.27
C ILE A 30 8.32 -1.34 -0.44
N SER A 31 9.35 -0.54 -0.64
CA SER A 31 9.22 0.91 -0.86
C SER A 31 8.64 1.22 -2.24
N MET A 32 8.03 2.39 -2.42
CA MET A 32 7.45 2.82 -3.72
C MET A 32 8.43 2.67 -4.90
N SER A 33 9.72 2.97 -4.71
CA SER A 33 10.74 2.78 -5.75
C SER A 33 10.97 1.30 -6.08
N GLN A 34 11.05 0.43 -5.06
CA GLN A 34 11.10 -1.01 -5.27
C GLN A 34 9.81 -1.54 -5.90
N ALA A 35 8.65 -1.01 -5.52
CA ALA A 35 7.37 -1.37 -6.12
C ALA A 35 7.35 -1.05 -7.62
N ALA A 36 7.98 0.04 -8.08
CA ALA A 36 8.09 0.37 -9.50
C ALA A 36 9.05 -0.57 -10.28
N GLU A 37 10.11 -1.04 -9.61
CA GLU A 37 11.17 -1.86 -10.20
C GLU A 37 10.91 -3.38 -10.08
N VAL A 38 10.14 -3.82 -9.10
CA VAL A 38 9.80 -5.22 -8.84
C VAL A 38 8.68 -5.67 -9.76
N ASP A 39 8.74 -6.93 -10.18
CA ASP A 39 7.71 -7.54 -11.01
C ASP A 39 6.43 -7.77 -10.19
N ASP A 40 5.28 -7.40 -10.79
CA ASP A 40 3.94 -7.57 -10.22
C ASP A 40 3.57 -9.06 -10.14
N THR A 41 4.20 -9.77 -9.22
CA THR A 41 3.88 -11.15 -8.87
C THR A 41 2.61 -11.18 -8.02
N GLU A 42 1.76 -12.18 -8.25
CA GLU A 42 0.46 -12.29 -7.57
C GLU A 42 0.58 -12.33 -6.05
N GLU A 43 1.67 -12.91 -5.52
CA GLU A 43 1.96 -12.88 -4.08
C GLU A 43 2.21 -11.46 -3.56
N LEU A 44 3.02 -10.67 -4.28
CA LEU A 44 3.30 -9.29 -3.91
C LEU A 44 2.03 -8.45 -3.97
N VAL A 45 1.29 -8.55 -5.08
CA VAL A 45 0.04 -7.80 -5.27
C VAL A 45 -0.98 -8.16 -4.19
N ASN A 46 -1.09 -9.42 -3.79
CA ASN A 46 -1.94 -9.82 -2.67
C ASN A 46 -1.45 -9.21 -1.35
N LYS A 47 -0.15 -9.29 -1.04
CA LYS A 47 0.42 -8.66 0.16
C LYS A 47 0.16 -7.16 0.20
N PHE A 48 0.25 -6.51 -0.95
CA PHE A 48 0.00 -5.08 -1.08
C PHE A 48 -1.47 -4.72 -0.90
N LYS A 49 -2.39 -5.51 -1.46
CA LYS A 49 -3.83 -5.32 -1.24
C LYS A 49 -4.20 -5.55 0.21
N ASP A 50 -3.65 -6.58 0.83
CA ASP A 50 -3.88 -6.91 2.23
C ASP A 50 -3.34 -5.80 3.15
N ALA A 51 -2.09 -5.39 2.95
CA ALA A 51 -1.50 -4.26 3.66
C ALA A 51 -2.27 -2.96 3.41
N ALA A 52 -2.71 -2.68 2.19
CA ALA A 52 -3.48 -1.49 1.88
C ALA A 52 -4.84 -1.48 2.58
N SER A 53 -5.53 -2.62 2.60
CA SER A 53 -6.77 -2.79 3.36
C SER A 53 -6.54 -2.61 4.85
N ASP A 54 -5.48 -3.19 5.41
CA ASP A 54 -5.19 -3.12 6.84
C ASP A 54 -4.83 -1.69 7.28
N VAL A 55 -3.96 -1.00 6.52
CA VAL A 55 -3.65 0.42 6.74
C VAL A 55 -4.90 1.27 6.56
N TYR A 56 -5.74 0.99 5.56
CA TYR A 56 -7.00 1.69 5.37
C TYR A 56 -7.96 1.46 6.54
N GLU A 57 -8.06 0.25 7.07
CA GLU A 57 -8.90 -0.07 8.22
C GLU A 57 -8.37 0.58 9.50
N GLU A 58 -7.06 0.57 9.71
CA GLU A 58 -6.41 1.19 10.88
C GLU A 58 -6.58 2.71 10.90
N PHE A 59 -6.52 3.37 9.73
CA PHE A 59 -6.63 4.82 9.60
C PHE A 59 -8.06 5.33 9.37
N CYS A 60 -8.91 4.61 8.62
CA CYS A 60 -10.29 5.02 8.33
C CYS A 60 -11.30 4.49 9.38
N GLY A 61 -11.00 3.36 10.03
CA GLY A 61 -11.85 2.72 11.05
C GLY A 61 -11.95 3.49 12.37
N LYS A 62 -11.13 4.51 12.60
CA LYS A 62 -11.26 5.43 13.76
C LYS A 62 -12.35 6.50 13.60
N THR A 63 -13.23 6.37 12.61
CA THR A 63 -14.38 7.29 12.41
C THR A 63 -15.72 6.66 12.81
N THR A 64 -15.72 5.75 13.79
CA THR A 64 -16.94 5.32 14.50
C THR A 64 -16.62 5.18 15.98
N ALA A 65 -16.73 6.30 16.70
CA ALA A 65 -16.91 6.35 18.14
C ALA A 65 -18.09 7.30 18.43
#